data_AF-A0A7C3LKM7-F1
#
_entry.id   AF-A0A7C3LKM7-F1
#
_cell.length_a   1.000
_cell.length_b   1.000
_cell.length_c   1.000
_cell.angle_alpha   90.00
_cell.angle_beta   90.00
_cell.angle_gamma   90.00
#
_symmetry.space_group_name_H-M   'P 1'
#
loop_
_entity.id
_entity.type
_entity.pdbx_description
1 polymer ?
#
loop_
_entity_poly.entity_id
_entity_poly.type
_entity_poly.pdbx_seq_one_letter_code
_entity_poly.pdbx_strand_id
1 'polypeptide(L)' 'MNRNLPIPGFFDAARAGEVWKVDYAARAAAAREWARQHDLQPASASKERVWL' A
#
# COMPACT_ATOMS: atom_id res chain seq x y z
N MET A 1 20.08 -12.85 -17.34
CA MET A 1 18.81 -13.62 -17.35
C MET A 1 17.70 -12.68 -16.92
N ASN A 2 16.91 -12.14 -17.86
CA ASN A 2 15.83 -11.21 -17.54
C ASN A 2 14.60 -11.99 -17.07
N ARG A 3 14.30 -11.90 -15.77
CA ARG A 3 13.12 -12.50 -15.16
C ARG A 3 11.96 -11.51 -15.25
N ASN A 4 11.37 -11.37 -16.44
CA ASN A 4 10.20 -10.52 -16.63
C ASN A 4 8.99 -11.20 -15.98
N LEU A 5 8.34 -10.49 -15.07
CA LEU A 5 7.06 -10.91 -14.49
C LEU A 5 5.93 -10.60 -15.49
N PRO A 6 4.94 -11.50 -15.65
CA PRO A 6 3.83 -11.27 -16.54
C PRO A 6 2.94 -10.15 -16.01
N ILE A 7 2.32 -9.40 -16.94
CA ILE A 7 1.29 -8.42 -16.60
C ILE A 7 0.06 -9.19 -16.09
N PRO A 8 -0.51 -8.83 -14.92
CA PRO A 8 -1.73 -9.46 -14.44
C PRO A 8 -2.90 -9.24 -15.40
N GLY A 9 -3.75 -10.25 -15.60
CA GLY A 9 -4.88 -10.16 -16.53
C GLY A 9 -5.96 -9.13 -16.18
N PHE A 10 -5.94 -8.58 -14.95
CA PHE A 10 -6.82 -7.50 -14.51
C PHE A 10 -6.24 -6.10 -14.77
N PHE A 11 -5.00 -6.00 -15.24
CA PHE A 11 -4.39 -4.70 -15.54
C PHE A 11 -5.00 -4.12 -16.82
N ASP A 12 -5.50 -2.89 -16.70
CA ASP A 12 -6.02 -2.12 -17.82
C ASP A 12 -5.19 -0.84 -17.98
N ALA A 13 -4.38 -0.81 -19.04
CA ALA A 13 -3.50 0.31 -19.34
C ALA A 13 -4.27 1.60 -19.64
N ALA A 14 -5.50 1.51 -20.16
CA ALA A 14 -6.31 2.68 -20.48
C ALA A 14 -6.76 3.43 -19.21
N ARG A 15 -6.84 2.73 -18.08
CA ARG A 15 -7.31 3.28 -16.80
C ARG A 15 -6.19 3.88 -15.95
N ALA A 16 -4.93 3.70 -16.34
CA ALA A 16 -3.78 4.16 -15.56
C ALA A 16 -3.73 5.69 -15.37
N GLY A 17 -4.29 6.46 -16.30
CA GLY A 17 -4.37 7.92 -16.24
C GLY A 17 -5.62 8.47 -15.54
N GLU A 18 -6.53 7.60 -15.09
CA GLU A 18 -7.75 8.03 -14.41
C GLU A 18 -7.42 8.66 -13.06
N VAL A 19 -7.97 9.85 -12.79
CA VAL A 19 -7.85 10.46 -11.47
C VAL A 19 -8.94 9.91 -10.57
N TRP A 20 -8.53 9.10 -9.60
CA TRP A 20 -9.42 8.56 -8.59
C TRP A 20 -9.41 9.48 -7.35
N LYS A 21 -10.56 10.08 -7.04
CA LYS A 21 -10.69 10.92 -5.84
C LYS A 21 -10.72 10.03 -4.60
N VAL A 22 -9.67 10.12 -3.79
CA VAL A 22 -9.60 9.49 -2.47
C VAL A 22 -9.74 10.56 -1.40
N ASP A 23 -10.65 10.37 -0.46
CA ASP A 23 -10.71 11.19 0.75
C ASP A 23 -9.56 10.80 1.69
N TYR A 24 -8.41 11.42 1.48
CA TYR A 24 -7.22 11.15 2.28
C TYR A 24 -7.40 11.46 3.76
N ALA A 25 -8.22 12.45 4.12
CA ALA A 25 -8.47 12.80 5.51
C ALA A 25 -9.24 11.69 6.22
N ALA A 26 -10.33 11.21 5.62
CA ALA A 26 -11.08 10.09 6.14
C ALA A 26 -10.23 8.80 6.21
N ARG A 27 -9.41 8.54 5.19
CA ARG A 27 -8.51 7.37 5.18
C ARG A 27 -7.43 7.45 6.26
N ALA A 28 -6.88 8.63 6.51
CA ALA A 28 -5.90 8.84 7.58
C ALA A 28 -6.51 8.60 8.97
N ALA A 29 -7.76 9.02 9.19
CA ALA A 29 -8.47 8.74 10.44
C ALA A 29 -8.74 7.24 10.61
N ALA A 30 -9.26 6.58 9.57
CA ALA A 30 -9.54 5.15 9.58
C ALA A 30 -8.28 4.31 9.84
N ALA A 31 -7.14 4.66 9.23
CA ALA A 31 -5.88 3.95 9.42
C ALA A 31 -5.37 4.03 10.88
N ARG A 32 -5.53 5.18 11.55
CA ARG A 32 -5.15 5.34 12.96
C ARG A 32 -6.01 4.48 13.88
N GLU A 33 -7.31 4.46 13.65
CA GLU A 33 -8.22 3.65 14.46
C GLU A 33 -7.95 2.16 14.25
N TRP A 34 -7.72 1.73 13.01
CA TRP A 34 -7.32 0.35 12.70
C TRP A 34 -6.03 -0.05 13.41
N ALA A 35 -5.01 0.81 13.39
CA ALA A 35 -3.76 0.55 14.10
C ALA A 35 -3.98 0.37 15.61
N ARG A 36 -4.85 1.18 16.22
CA ARG A 36 -5.19 1.08 17.64
C ARG A 36 -5.97 -0.21 17.96
N GLN A 37 -6.91 -0.60 17.10
CA GLN A 37 -7.71 -1.82 17.28
C GLN A 37 -6.89 -3.09 17.18
N HIS A 38 -5.85 -3.08 16.35
CA HIS A 38 -5.00 -4.24 16.07
C HIS A 38 -3.61 -4.18 16.72
N ASP A 39 -3.37 -3.20 17.60
CA ASP A 39 -2.09 -2.95 18.25
C ASP A 39 -0.89 -2.89 17.26
N LEU A 40 -1.13 -2.31 16.08
CA LEU A 40 -0.10 -2.20 15.04
C LEU A 40 0.97 -1.21 15.49
N GLN A 41 2.20 -1.69 15.55
CA GLN A 41 3.35 -0.88 15.92
C GLN A 41 3.82 -0.04 14.72
N PRO A 42 4.40 1.16 14.98
CA PRO A 42 4.97 1.96 13.91
C PRO A 42 6.13 1.22 13.24
N ALA A 43 6.35 1.48 11.95
CA ALA A 43 7.45 0.85 11.20
C ALA A 43 8.83 1.09 11.85
N SER A 44 9.01 2.22 12.54
CA SER A 44 10.23 2.55 13.30
C SER A 44 10.50 1.63 14.50
N ALA A 45 9.48 0.93 14.99
CA ALA A 45 9.64 -0.09 16.03
C ALA A 45 10.05 -1.46 15.47
N SER A 46 10.04 -1.64 14.14
CA SER A 46 10.50 -2.89 13.55
C SER A 46 12.01 -3.07 13.80
N LYS A 47 12.36 -4.25 14.31
CA LYS A 47 13.75 -4.64 14.60
C LYS A 47 14.36 -5.45 13.46
N GLU A 48 13.56 -5.81 12.48
CA GLU A 48 13.98 -6.61 11.34
C GLU A 48 14.86 -5.76 10.43
N ARG A 49 16.06 -6.26 10.13
CA ARG A 49 16.96 -5.62 9.19
C ARG A 49 16.38 -5.84 7.79
N VAL A 50 16.03 -4.76 7.10
CA VAL A 50 15.85 -4.80 5.64
C VAL A 50 17.20 -5.24 5.06
N TRP A 51 17.27 -6.46 4.55
CA TRP A 51 18.43 -6.94 3.81
C TRP A 51 18.29 -6.46 2.35
N LEU A 52 19.33 -5.77 1.86
CA LEU A 52 19.49 -5.34 0.47
C LEU A 52 20.19 -6.43 -0.35
#